data_AF-A0AA51HY20-F1
#
_entry.id   AF-A0AA51HY20-F1
#
_cell.length_a   1.000
_cell.length_b   1.000
_cell.length_c   1.000
_cell.angle_alpha   90.00
_cell.angle_beta   90.00
_cell.angle_gamma   90.00
#
_symmetry.space_group_name_H-M   'P 1'
#
loop_
_entity.id
_entity.type
_entity.pdbx_description
1 polymer ?
#
loop_
_entity_poly.entity_id
_entity_poly.type
_entity_poly.pdbx_seq_one_letter_code
_entity_poly.pdbx_strand_id
1 'polypeptide(L)' 'RYNPKNAGAEDVGFVDVPAGDEAALRLAVATAGPVAVAIDASHESFQLYSAGVYYDEDCSSENLD' A
#
# COMPACT_ATOMS: atom_id res chain seq x y z
N ARG A 1 4.11 6.90 29.78
CA ARG A 1 5.46 7.43 29.49
C ARG A 1 6.17 6.38 28.64
N TYR A 2 6.76 6.74 27.50
CA TYR A 2 7.49 5.82 26.62
C TYR A 2 8.72 5.22 27.32
N ASN A 3 9.00 3.93 27.11
CA ASN A 3 10.20 3.23 27.60
C ASN A 3 10.96 2.62 26.40
N PRO A 4 12.14 3.18 26.03
CA PRO A 4 12.88 2.73 24.85
C PRO A 4 13.37 1.29 24.95
N LYS A 5 13.46 0.72 26.16
CA LYS A 5 13.85 -0.70 26.35
C LYS A 5 12.81 -1.69 25.82
N ASN A 6 11.58 -1.23 25.60
CA ASN A 6 10.48 -2.05 25.08
C ASN A 6 10.22 -1.77 23.58
N ALA A 7 11.13 -1.10 22.88
CA ALA A 7 10.99 -0.86 21.44
C ALA A 7 11.17 -2.18 20.67
N GLY A 8 10.21 -2.50 19.79
CA GLY A 8 10.22 -3.71 18.97
C GLY A 8 10.93 -3.57 17.63
N ALA A 9 11.17 -2.33 17.19
CA ALA A 9 11.88 -1.99 15.97
C ALA A 9 12.39 -0.54 16.05
N GLU A 10 13.35 -0.22 15.20
CA GLU A 10 13.82 1.13 14.91
C GLU A 10 13.54 1.41 13.44
N ASP A 11 13.00 2.59 13.14
CA ASP A 11 12.83 3.07 11.77
C ASP A 11 13.97 4.04 11.45
N VAL A 12 14.73 3.72 10.40
CA VAL A 12 15.88 4.51 9.93
C VAL A 12 15.55 5.34 8.70
N GLY A 13 14.32 5.26 8.18
CA GLY A 13 13.83 6.03 7.04
C GLY A 13 13.06 5.20 6.03
N PHE A 14 12.59 5.88 4.98
CA PHE A 14 11.79 5.32 3.91
C PHE A 14 12.28 5.79 2.53
N VAL A 15 11.80 5.10 1.49
CA VAL A 15 12.02 5.48 0.08
C VAL A 15 10.68 5.38 -0.63
N ASP A 16 10.35 6.38 -1.44
CA ASP A 16 9.14 6.40 -2.24
C ASP A 16 9.35 5.73 -3.60
N VAL A 17 8.36 4.95 -4.03
CA VAL A 17 8.26 4.46 -5.40
C VAL A 17 7.64 5.59 -6.25
N PRO A 18 8.10 5.82 -7.50
CA PRO A 18 7.49 6.80 -8.38
C PRO A 18 5.98 6.56 -8.55
N ALA A 19 5.19 7.62 -8.38
CA ALA A 19 3.73 7.54 -8.48
C ALA A 19 3.29 7.05 -9.87
N GLY A 20 2.36 6.09 -9.90
CA GLY A 20 1.81 5.51 -11.13
C GLY A 20 2.75 4.55 -11.89
N ASP A 21 3.96 4.26 -11.37
CA ASP A 21 4.89 3.33 -12.02
C ASP A 21 4.77 1.91 -11.45
N GLU A 22 3.84 1.13 -12.01
CA GLU A 22 3.62 -0.27 -11.61
C GLU A 22 4.85 -1.17 -11.87
N ALA A 23 5.72 -0.83 -12.82
CA ALA A 23 6.92 -1.60 -13.08
C ALA A 23 7.97 -1.40 -11.98
N ALA A 24 8.12 -0.16 -11.50
CA ALA A 24 8.94 0.16 -10.33
C ALA A 24 8.35 -0.45 -9.05
N LEU A 25 7.03 -0.41 -8.86
CA LEU A 25 6.37 -1.03 -7.71
C LEU A 25 6.59 -2.55 -7.69
N ARG A 26 6.41 -3.22 -8.84
CA ARG A 26 6.68 -4.66 -8.98
C ARG A 26 8.14 -5.00 -8.63
N LEU A 27 9.09 -4.17 -9.05
CA LEU A 27 10.49 -4.36 -8.72
C LEU A 27 10.72 -4.20 -7.21
N ALA A 28 10.17 -3.15 -6.60
CA ALA A 28 10.28 -2.89 -5.16
C ALA A 28 9.72 -4.05 -4.33
N VAL A 29 8.54 -4.57 -4.68
CA VAL A 29 7.97 -5.76 -4.02
C VAL A 29 8.89 -6.97 -4.14
N ALA A 30 9.48 -7.19 -5.32
CA ALA A 30 10.36 -8.33 -5.55
C ALA A 30 11.71 -8.23 -4.81
N THR A 31 12.25 -7.02 -4.61
CA THR A 31 13.61 -6.83 -4.09
C THR A 31 13.68 -6.33 -2.65
N ALA A 32 12.71 -5.55 -2.18
CA ALA A 32 12.68 -4.97 -0.84
C ALA A 32 11.71 -5.68 0.10
N GLY A 33 10.65 -6.29 -0.42
CA GLY A 33 9.62 -6.99 0.37
C GLY A 33 8.27 -6.24 0.34
N PRO A 34 7.42 -6.40 1.38
CA PRO A 34 6.13 -5.71 1.44
C PRO A 34 6.28 -4.19 1.32
N VAL A 35 5.44 -3.57 0.48
CA VAL A 35 5.42 -2.12 0.24
C VAL A 35 4.07 -1.57 0.68
N ALA A 36 4.09 -0.48 1.46
CA ALA A 36 2.87 0.25 1.81
C ALA A 36 2.34 1.01 0.58
N VAL A 37 1.04 0.92 0.32
CA VAL A 37 0.36 1.59 -0.80
C VAL A 37 -0.99 2.13 -0.32
N ALA A 38 -1.50 3.17 -1.00
CA ALA A 38 -2.85 3.70 -0.82
C ALA A 38 -3.72 3.28 -2.02
N ILE A 39 -5.01 3.02 -1.78
CA ILE A 39 -5.98 2.60 -2.81
C ILE A 39 -7.32 3.30 -2.59
N ASP A 40 -8.15 3.43 -3.63
CA ASP A 40 -9.54 3.82 -3.46
C ASP A 40 -10.38 2.62 -2.95
N ALA A 41 -10.56 2.56 -1.63
CA ALA A 41 -11.35 1.54 -0.95
C ALA A 41 -12.79 2.00 -0.64
N SER A 42 -13.23 3.13 -1.19
CA SER A 42 -14.52 3.75 -0.83
C SER A 42 -15.75 3.02 -1.39
N HIS A 43 -15.56 2.18 -2.41
CA HIS A 43 -16.63 1.50 -3.15
C HIS A 43 -17.19 0.30 -2.38
N GLU A 44 -18.52 0.13 -2.40
CA GLU A 44 -19.20 -1.04 -1.82
C GLU A 44 -18.73 -2.35 -2.49
N SER A 45 -18.38 -2.29 -3.78
CA SER A 45 -17.80 -3.40 -4.55
C SER A 45 -16.50 -3.92 -3.92
N PHE A 46 -15.67 -3.04 -3.36
CA PHE A 46 -14.44 -3.40 -2.66
C PHE A 46 -14.73 -3.89 -1.24
N GLN A 47 -15.60 -3.21 -0.51
CA GLN A 47 -15.96 -3.57 0.87
C GLN A 47 -16.55 -4.98 0.99
N LEU A 48 -17.27 -5.43 -0.04
CA LEU A 48 -17.91 -6.75 -0.12
C LEU A 48 -17.14 -7.75 -1.01
N TYR A 49 -15.95 -7.37 -1.51
CA TYR A 49 -15.12 -8.26 -2.32
C TYR A 49 -14.71 -9.51 -1.55
N SER A 50 -14.72 -10.67 -2.22
CA SER A 50 -14.47 -11.97 -1.57
C SER A 50 -13.47 -12.87 -2.29
N ALA A 51 -13.45 -12.89 -3.62
CA ALA A 51 -12.56 -13.74 -4.41
C ALA A 51 -12.46 -13.26 -5.87
N GLY A 52 -11.38 -13.66 -6.55
CA GLY A 52 -11.12 -13.33 -7.96
C GLY A 52 -9.95 -12.36 -8.12
N VAL A 53 -10.07 -11.47 -9.11
CA VAL A 53 -9.22 -10.30 -9.29
C VAL A 53 -10.17 -9.11 -9.33
N TYR A 54 -10.01 -8.17 -8.39
CA TYR A 54 -10.87 -7.00 -8.28
C TYR A 54 -10.55 -5.98 -9.37
N TYR A 55 -11.60 -5.43 -9.99
CA TYR A 55 -11.53 -4.34 -10.95
C TYR A 55 -12.86 -3.56 -10.91
N ASP A 56 -12.77 -2.24 -10.85
CA ASP A 56 -13.90 -1.33 -10.84
C ASP A 56 -13.54 -0.12 -11.72
N GLU A 57 -14.45 0.26 -12.63
CA GLU A 57 -14.23 1.35 -13.58
C GLU A 57 -14.32 2.73 -12.91
N ASP A 58 -15.02 2.83 -11.77
CA ASP A 58 -15.18 4.07 -10.99
C ASP A 58 -14.06 4.25 -9.94
N CYS A 59 -13.11 3.32 -9.86
CA CYS A 59 -11.97 3.38 -8.96
C CYS A 59 -11.04 4.55 -9.31
N SER A 60 -10.80 5.45 -8.34
CA SER A 60 -9.97 6.63 -8.55
C SER A 60 -8.47 6.33 -8.43
N SER A 61 -7.65 6.89 -9.34
CA SER A 61 -6.19 6.89 -9.19
C SER A 61 -5.65 7.99 -8.26
N GLU A 62 -6.51 8.93 -7.85
CA GLU A 62 -6.09 10.15 -7.14
C GLU A 62 -6.73 10.28 -5.75
N ASN A 63 -7.97 9.82 -5.57
CA ASN A 63 -8.66 9.85 -4.28
C ASN A 63 -8.45 8.52 -3.55
N LEU A 64 -7.33 8.41 -2.85
CA LEU A 64 -6.88 7.19 -2.18
C LEU A 64 -7.02 7.31 -0.66
N ASP A 65 -7.21 6.18 0.02
CA ASP A 65 -7.14 6.01 1.48
C ASP A 65 -5.85 5.25 1.87
#